data_AF-A0A0M3KJM0-F1
#
_entry.id   AF-A0A0M3KJM0-F1
#
_cell.length_a   1.000
_cell.length_b   1.000
_cell.length_c   1.000
_cell.angle_alpha   90.00
_cell.angle_beta   90.00
_cell.angle_gamma   90.00
#
_symmetry.space_group_name_H-M   'P 1'
#
loop_
_entity.id
_entity.type
_entity.pdbx_description
1 polymer ?
#
loop_
_entity_poly.entity_id
_entity_poly.type
_entity_poly.pdbx_seq_one_letter_code
_entity_poly.pdbx_strand_id
1 'polypeptide(L)'
;LVSDLVRDEAANRENEFVDAIVFSQERGVVMKGTFDDAPPRNQCPNAIGKWYKPLFYKYVEEIAKTSQTRVEYIPIQQYYRRYSRSIFWGLKYLIPFAGNFIWRCLFGWLIPPKLSLLKLSAALIRPIRRIMDNNFTFQDFMMPGVNLDEALHIIHDQIEVYPLWLCPFSLPSTPGIIRQRTGRNIIYVNIGVYGESMKNDFDAQQSIKNINEFLRAVGGFVSLSLLYSIVDQADRN
;
A
#
# COMPACT_ATOMS: atom_id res chain seq x y z
N LEU A 1 4.87 4.51 18.05
CA LEU A 1 5.04 4.86 16.61
C LEU A 1 3.82 4.36 15.83
N VAL A 2 3.68 4.64 14.52
CA VAL A 2 2.56 4.11 13.70
C VAL A 2 2.42 2.58 13.83
N SER A 3 3.55 1.90 14.04
CA SER A 3 3.65 0.46 14.32
C SER A 3 2.76 0.02 15.50
N ASP A 4 2.86 0.68 16.65
CA ASP A 4 2.06 0.35 17.84
C ASP A 4 0.56 0.57 17.58
N LEU A 5 0.20 1.71 17.00
CA LEU A 5 -1.19 2.05 16.73
C LEU A 5 -1.83 1.07 15.74
N VAL A 6 -1.12 0.64 14.70
CA VAL A 6 -1.61 -0.41 13.77
C VAL A 6 -1.87 -1.72 14.52
N ARG A 7 -0.98 -2.11 15.43
CA ARG A 7 -1.13 -3.36 16.20
C ARG A 7 -2.30 -3.30 17.17
N ASP A 8 -2.43 -2.19 17.89
CA ASP A 8 -3.49 -1.98 18.88
C ASP A 8 -4.86 -1.98 18.21
N GLU A 9 -4.99 -1.24 17.09
CA GLU A 9 -6.25 -1.20 16.35
C GLU A 9 -6.55 -2.53 15.65
N ALA A 10 -5.54 -3.26 15.16
CA ALA A 10 -5.73 -4.60 14.59
C ALA A 10 -6.12 -5.66 15.63
N ALA A 11 -5.75 -5.46 16.90
CA ALA A 11 -6.15 -6.33 17.99
C ALA A 11 -7.56 -6.01 18.51
N ASN A 12 -8.07 -4.80 18.24
CA ASN A 12 -9.41 -4.40 18.61
C ASN A 12 -10.46 -5.09 17.71
N ARG A 13 -11.28 -5.94 18.32
CA ARG A 13 -12.33 -6.72 17.64
C ARG A 13 -13.53 -5.89 17.20
N GLU A 14 -13.65 -4.65 17.67
CA GLU A 14 -14.69 -3.73 17.19
C GLU A 14 -14.39 -3.24 15.78
N ASN A 15 -13.11 -3.24 15.37
CA ASN A 15 -12.71 -2.82 14.03
C ASN A 15 -12.95 -3.95 13.02
N GLU A 16 -13.73 -3.66 11.98
CA GLU A 16 -13.92 -4.51 10.80
C GLU A 16 -12.77 -4.35 9.81
N PHE A 17 -12.16 -3.16 9.80
CA PHE A 17 -11.07 -2.80 8.89
C PHE A 17 -9.99 -2.06 9.64
N VAL A 18 -8.74 -2.43 9.37
CA VAL A 18 -7.56 -1.66 9.77
C VAL A 18 -6.56 -1.69 8.64
N ASP A 19 -6.09 -0.52 8.23
CA ASP A 19 -4.93 -0.37 7.35
C ASP A 19 -4.21 0.93 7.67
N ALA A 20 -2.98 1.09 7.18
CA ALA A 20 -2.26 2.34 7.35
C ALA A 20 -1.47 2.72 6.10
N ILE A 21 -1.21 4.02 5.97
CA ILE A 21 -0.29 4.56 4.97
C ILE A 21 0.79 5.33 5.72
N VAL A 22 2.05 4.92 5.52
CA VAL A 22 3.22 5.59 6.08
C VAL A 22 3.85 6.46 5.00
N PHE A 23 4.08 7.74 5.30
CA PHE A 23 4.61 8.74 4.36
C PHE A 23 6.06 9.17 4.67
N SER A 24 6.52 8.93 5.89
CA SER A 24 7.92 9.02 6.32
C SER A 24 8.10 8.23 7.62
N GLN A 25 9.33 8.13 8.15
CA GLN A 25 9.58 7.45 9.44
C GLN A 25 8.70 7.99 10.58
N GLU A 26 8.38 9.28 10.55
CA GLU A 26 7.64 9.97 11.62
C GLU A 26 6.17 10.26 11.27
N ARG A 27 5.76 10.05 10.01
CA ARG A 27 4.45 10.47 9.52
C ARG A 27 3.71 9.32 8.86
N GLY A 28 2.54 9.00 9.39
CA GLY A 28 1.62 8.04 8.80
C GLY A 28 0.20 8.24 9.31
N VAL A 29 -0.75 7.56 8.67
CA VAL A 29 -2.16 7.56 9.05
C VAL A 29 -2.62 6.13 9.20
N VAL A 30 -3.12 5.79 10.39
CA VAL A 30 -3.85 4.54 10.63
C VAL A 30 -5.32 4.81 10.39
N MET A 31 -5.92 4.01 9.52
CA MET A 31 -7.33 4.04 9.18
C MET A 31 -7.97 2.80 9.79
N LYS A 32 -9.02 3.03 10.57
CA LYS A 32 -9.87 1.98 11.12
C LYS A 32 -11.31 2.24 10.74
N GLY A 33 -12.10 1.18 10.65
CA GLY A 33 -13.50 1.29 10.25
C GLY A 33 -14.36 0.21 10.85
N THR A 34 -15.62 0.58 11.08
CA THR A 34 -16.73 -0.30 11.45
C THR A 34 -17.83 -0.15 10.42
N PHE A 35 -18.67 -1.18 10.28
CA PHE A 35 -19.88 -1.04 9.47
C PHE A 35 -20.91 -0.16 10.19
N ASP A 36 -21.65 0.60 9.40
CA ASP A 36 -22.81 1.36 9.82
C ASP A 36 -23.84 1.30 8.69
N ASP A 37 -25.13 1.27 9.04
CA ASP A 37 -26.23 1.22 8.09
C ASP A 37 -26.37 2.54 7.32
N ALA A 38 -26.14 3.67 8.00
CA ALA A 38 -26.21 5.00 7.41
C ALA A 38 -25.46 6.06 8.25
N PRO A 39 -24.91 7.11 7.63
CA PRO A 39 -24.37 8.23 8.40
C PRO A 39 -25.45 8.91 9.26
N PRO A 40 -25.06 9.55 10.38
CA PRO A 40 -25.94 10.44 11.14
C PRO A 40 -26.60 11.50 10.24
N ARG A 41 -27.82 11.94 10.58
CA ARG A 41 -28.63 12.87 9.76
C ARG A 41 -27.91 14.17 9.37
N ASN A 42 -26.91 14.60 10.14
CA ASN A 42 -26.12 15.80 9.91
C ASN A 42 -24.80 15.55 9.15
N GLN A 43 -24.54 14.32 8.71
CA GLN A 43 -23.32 13.95 8.00
C GLN A 43 -23.63 13.36 6.62
N CYS A 44 -22.86 13.78 5.62
CA CYS A 44 -22.97 13.27 4.26
C CYS A 44 -21.88 12.21 4.02
N PRO A 45 -22.19 11.10 3.31
CA PRO A 45 -21.17 10.14 2.92
C PRO A 45 -20.07 10.78 2.07
N ASN A 46 -18.81 10.53 2.40
CA ASN A 46 -17.66 10.86 1.58
C ASN A 46 -17.53 9.85 0.43
N ALA A 47 -18.07 10.21 -0.74
CA ALA A 47 -17.91 9.43 -1.96
C ALA A 47 -16.47 9.56 -2.55
N ILE A 48 -15.48 8.93 -1.92
CA ILE A 48 -14.05 8.97 -2.30
C ILE A 48 -13.75 8.47 -3.73
N GLY A 49 -14.62 7.63 -4.28
CA GLY A 49 -14.45 6.98 -5.59
C GLY A 49 -14.82 7.84 -6.80
N LYS A 50 -15.29 9.08 -6.61
CA LYS A 50 -15.62 9.98 -7.72
C LYS A 50 -14.37 10.37 -8.51
N TRP A 51 -14.44 10.32 -9.84
CA TRP A 51 -13.27 10.48 -10.72
C TRP A 51 -12.56 11.84 -10.61
N TYR A 52 -13.28 12.90 -10.25
CA TYR A 52 -12.70 14.24 -10.06
C TYR A 52 -12.01 14.42 -8.69
N LYS A 53 -12.32 13.58 -7.69
CA LYS A 53 -11.70 13.66 -6.36
C LYS A 53 -10.22 13.29 -6.40
N PRO A 54 -9.41 13.78 -5.44
CA PRO A 54 -8.01 13.36 -5.29
C PRO A 54 -7.87 11.85 -5.20
N LEU A 55 -6.73 11.32 -5.65
CA LEU A 55 -6.39 9.90 -5.44
C LEU A 55 -6.38 9.60 -3.94
N PHE A 56 -6.85 8.42 -3.54
CA PHE A 56 -7.09 8.12 -2.12
C PHE A 56 -5.84 8.32 -1.24
N TYR A 57 -4.69 7.79 -1.64
CA TYR A 57 -3.45 7.95 -0.85
C TYR A 57 -3.01 9.43 -0.75
N LYS A 58 -3.27 10.26 -1.77
CA LYS A 58 -3.00 11.71 -1.72
C LYS A 58 -3.99 12.43 -0.82
N TYR A 59 -5.24 11.99 -0.79
CA TYR A 59 -6.23 12.48 0.16
C TYR A 59 -5.81 12.20 1.61
N VAL A 60 -5.37 10.97 1.88
CA VAL A 60 -4.85 10.57 3.20
C VAL A 60 -3.56 11.32 3.55
N GLU A 61 -2.70 11.61 2.56
CA GLU A 61 -1.48 12.42 2.76
C GLU A 61 -1.80 13.84 3.28
N GLU A 62 -2.85 14.47 2.76
CA GLU A 62 -3.29 15.77 3.27
C GLU A 62 -3.83 15.68 4.71
N ILE A 63 -4.52 14.60 5.06
CA ILE A 63 -4.95 14.35 6.45
C ILE A 63 -3.72 14.20 7.35
N ALA A 64 -2.71 13.45 6.90
CA ALA A 64 -1.47 13.23 7.64
C ALA A 64 -0.72 14.53 8.00
N LYS A 65 -0.88 15.59 7.21
CA LYS A 65 -0.28 16.91 7.48
C LYS A 65 -0.97 17.67 8.61
N THR A 66 -2.24 17.36 8.87
CA THR A 66 -3.05 18.06 9.89
C THR A 66 -2.88 17.50 11.29
N SER A 67 -2.30 16.30 11.44
CA SER A 67 -2.17 15.55 12.70
C SER A 67 -3.49 15.43 13.49
N GLN A 68 -4.63 15.45 12.78
CA GLN A 68 -5.96 15.38 13.38
C GLN A 68 -6.63 14.04 13.06
N THR A 69 -7.29 13.47 14.06
CA THR A 69 -8.23 12.36 13.87
C THR A 69 -9.45 12.86 13.09
N ARG A 70 -9.82 12.12 12.05
CA ARG A 70 -11.03 12.38 11.27
C ARG A 70 -11.91 11.14 11.21
N VAL A 71 -13.22 11.37 11.30
CA VAL A 71 -14.24 10.34 11.10
C VAL A 71 -14.98 10.66 9.81
N GLU A 72 -15.08 9.66 8.93
CA GLU A 72 -15.76 9.80 7.64
C GLU A 72 -16.64 8.58 7.36
N TYR A 73 -17.82 8.83 6.81
CA TYR A 73 -18.71 7.76 6.36
C TYR A 73 -18.46 7.51 4.88
N ILE A 74 -17.92 6.34 4.54
CA ILE A 74 -17.54 6.01 3.18
C ILE A 74 -18.41 4.85 2.68
N PRO A 75 -19.07 4.97 1.50
CA PRO A 75 -19.79 3.84 0.93
C PRO A 75 -18.87 2.63 0.75
N ILE A 76 -19.30 1.47 1.26
CA ILE A 76 -18.44 0.27 1.37
C ILE A 76 -17.80 -0.16 0.04
N GLN A 77 -18.55 -0.08 -1.07
CA GLN A 77 -18.03 -0.40 -2.40
C GLN A 77 -16.85 0.50 -2.80
N GLN A 78 -16.88 1.77 -2.40
CA GLN A 78 -15.81 2.72 -2.68
C GLN A 78 -14.62 2.51 -1.75
N TYR A 79 -14.87 2.14 -0.49
CA TYR A 79 -13.81 1.79 0.46
C TYR A 79 -13.01 0.57 -0.02
N TYR A 80 -13.67 -0.51 -0.46
CA TYR A 80 -12.95 -1.68 -1.02
C TYR A 80 -12.13 -1.37 -2.27
N ARG A 81 -12.58 -0.41 -3.10
CA ARG A 81 -11.92 -0.03 -4.36
C ARG A 81 -11.00 1.19 -4.24
N ARG A 82 -10.73 1.67 -3.02
CA ARG A 82 -10.05 2.95 -2.76
C ARG A 82 -8.67 3.06 -3.43
N TYR A 83 -7.95 1.94 -3.54
CA TYR A 83 -6.64 1.87 -4.19
C TYR A 83 -6.69 1.55 -5.69
N SER A 84 -7.83 1.11 -6.24
CA SER A 84 -7.91 0.61 -7.62
C SER A 84 -7.64 1.70 -8.66
N ARG A 85 -8.19 2.91 -8.45
CA ARG A 85 -8.03 4.03 -9.40
C ARG A 85 -6.57 4.48 -9.51
N SER A 86 -5.84 4.49 -8.40
CA SER A 86 -4.44 4.92 -8.36
C SER A 86 -3.45 3.77 -8.53
N ILE A 87 -3.92 2.53 -8.68
CA ILE A 87 -3.10 1.31 -8.64
C ILE A 87 -2.16 1.40 -7.42
N PHE A 88 -2.76 1.54 -6.24
CA PHE A 88 -2.12 2.02 -5.02
C PHE A 88 -1.57 3.43 -5.18
N TRP A 89 -0.33 3.56 -5.64
CA TRP A 89 0.30 4.82 -6.02
C TRP A 89 1.10 4.72 -7.32
N GLY A 90 1.00 3.60 -8.06
CA GLY A 90 1.70 3.38 -9.32
C GLY A 90 1.26 4.31 -10.45
N LEU A 91 0.02 4.81 -10.42
CA LEU A 91 -0.51 5.72 -11.44
C LEU A 91 0.34 6.98 -11.63
N LYS A 92 1.02 7.47 -10.58
CA LYS A 92 1.85 8.69 -10.66
C LYS A 92 3.00 8.55 -11.66
N TYR A 93 3.46 7.34 -11.90
CA TYR A 93 4.56 7.05 -12.82
C TYR A 93 4.09 6.85 -14.26
N LEU A 94 2.81 6.52 -14.46
CA LEU A 94 2.21 6.39 -15.78
C LEU A 94 1.64 7.72 -16.28
N ILE A 95 1.00 8.46 -15.37
CA ILE A 95 0.28 9.70 -15.66
C ILE A 95 0.60 10.71 -14.54
N PRO A 96 1.76 11.40 -14.59
CA PRO A 96 2.20 12.31 -13.53
C PRO A 96 1.20 13.44 -13.23
N PHE A 97 0.46 13.87 -14.25
CA PHE A 97 -0.55 14.93 -14.17
C PHE A 97 -1.91 14.48 -13.62
N ALA A 98 -2.10 13.19 -13.28
CA ALA A 98 -3.34 12.70 -12.65
C ALA A 98 -3.64 13.34 -11.28
N GLY A 99 -2.63 13.97 -10.66
CA GLY A 99 -2.77 14.79 -9.45
C GLY A 99 -3.44 16.15 -9.67
N ASN A 100 -3.57 16.64 -10.91
CA ASN A 100 -4.16 17.94 -11.21
C ASN A 100 -5.70 17.87 -11.23
N PHE A 101 -6.37 18.84 -10.60
CA PHE A 101 -7.83 18.89 -10.52
C PHE A 101 -8.51 19.05 -11.89
N ILE A 102 -8.03 19.99 -12.72
CA ILE A 102 -8.56 20.24 -14.06
C ILE A 102 -8.42 18.98 -14.90
N TRP A 103 -7.24 18.36 -14.87
CA TRP A 103 -6.99 17.13 -15.60
C TRP A 103 -7.94 15.99 -15.17
N ARG A 104 -8.17 15.81 -13.85
CA ARG A 104 -9.12 14.80 -13.36
C ARG A 104 -10.56 15.08 -13.76
N CYS A 105 -10.96 16.34 -13.85
CA CYS A 105 -12.30 16.69 -14.32
C CYS A 105 -12.49 16.32 -15.80
N LEU A 106 -11.47 16.56 -16.63
CA LEU A 106 -11.52 16.30 -18.07
C LEU A 106 -11.32 14.81 -18.42
N PHE A 107 -10.37 14.13 -17.77
CA PHE A 107 -9.90 12.80 -18.16
C PHE A 107 -9.93 11.77 -17.04
N GLY A 108 -10.30 12.13 -15.80
CA GLY A 108 -10.28 11.22 -14.66
C GLY A 108 -11.22 10.02 -14.80
N TRP A 109 -12.27 10.13 -15.62
CA TRP A 109 -13.21 9.05 -15.93
C TRP A 109 -12.60 7.94 -16.81
N LEU A 110 -11.41 8.17 -17.41
CA LEU A 110 -10.64 7.17 -18.14
C LEU A 110 -9.74 6.30 -17.23
N ILE A 111 -9.66 6.61 -15.93
CA ILE A 111 -8.81 5.93 -14.95
C ILE A 111 -9.63 4.96 -14.08
N PRO A 112 -9.16 3.73 -13.79
CA PRO A 112 -7.86 3.18 -14.19
C PRO A 112 -7.86 2.76 -15.68
N PRO A 113 -6.72 2.96 -16.40
CA PRO A 113 -6.62 2.48 -17.76
C PRO A 113 -6.80 0.96 -17.81
N LYS A 114 -7.46 0.46 -18.87
CA LYS A 114 -7.61 -0.99 -19.08
C LYS A 114 -6.24 -1.68 -19.05
N LEU A 115 -6.19 -2.90 -18.50
CA LEU A 115 -4.97 -3.70 -18.44
C LEU A 115 -4.24 -3.83 -19.78
N SER A 116 -4.97 -3.90 -20.90
CA SER A 116 -4.39 -3.91 -22.25
C SER A 116 -3.67 -2.60 -22.60
N LEU A 117 -4.22 -1.45 -22.21
CA LEU A 117 -3.58 -0.15 -22.38
C LEU A 117 -2.36 0.01 -21.49
N LEU A 118 -2.41 -0.52 -20.26
CA LEU A 118 -1.26 -0.57 -19.35
C LEU A 118 -0.10 -1.38 -19.94
N LYS A 119 -0.39 -2.55 -20.52
CA LYS A 119 0.62 -3.38 -21.19
C LYS A 119 1.23 -2.65 -22.38
N LEU A 120 0.40 -1.97 -23.19
CA LEU A 120 0.88 -1.20 -24.34
C LEU A 120 1.72 0.02 -23.91
N SER A 121 1.29 0.78 -22.90
CA SER A 121 2.05 1.92 -22.39
C SER A 121 3.35 1.48 -21.72
N ALA A 122 3.33 0.37 -20.98
CA ALA A 122 4.53 -0.21 -20.38
C ALA A 122 5.52 -0.68 -21.46
N ALA A 123 5.02 -1.26 -22.55
CA ALA A 123 5.81 -1.65 -23.71
C ALA A 123 6.46 -0.45 -24.43
N LEU A 124 5.79 0.71 -24.46
CA LEU A 124 6.29 1.96 -25.06
C LEU A 124 7.29 2.70 -24.16
N ILE A 125 7.18 2.56 -22.84
CA ILE A 125 8.03 3.20 -21.83
C ILE A 125 9.26 2.34 -21.47
N ARG A 126 9.39 1.13 -22.03
CA ARG A 126 10.48 0.16 -21.79
C ARG A 126 11.90 0.71 -21.55
N PRO A 127 12.46 1.64 -22.36
CA PRO A 127 13.80 2.18 -22.11
C PRO A 127 13.88 3.02 -20.82
N ILE A 128 12.83 3.77 -20.49
CA ILE A 128 12.70 4.50 -19.23
C ILE A 128 12.43 3.51 -18.09
N ARG A 129 11.70 2.43 -18.37
CA ARG A 129 11.40 1.36 -17.43
C ARG A 129 12.65 0.64 -16.93
N ARG A 130 13.62 0.30 -17.79
CA ARG A 130 14.91 -0.29 -17.34
C ARG A 130 15.68 0.60 -16.35
N ILE A 131 15.62 1.91 -16.53
CA ILE A 131 16.24 2.89 -15.63
C ILE A 131 15.45 2.95 -14.32
N MET A 132 14.11 2.93 -14.42
CA MET A 132 13.24 2.83 -13.25
C MET A 132 13.42 1.49 -12.52
N ASP A 133 13.58 0.36 -13.21
CA ASP A 133 13.62 -1.00 -12.64
C ASP A 133 14.83 -1.21 -11.73
N ASN A 134 15.95 -0.53 -11.97
CA ASN A 134 17.09 -0.58 -11.05
C ASN A 134 16.79 0.14 -9.72
N ASN A 135 15.96 1.18 -9.75
CA ASN A 135 15.61 2.00 -8.59
C ASN A 135 14.21 1.72 -8.03
N PHE A 136 13.41 0.89 -8.69
CA PHE A 136 12.05 0.57 -8.28
C PHE A 136 11.99 -0.69 -7.46
N THR A 137 11.17 -0.63 -6.43
CA THR A 137 10.72 -1.82 -5.71
C THR A 137 9.22 -1.98 -5.89
N PHE A 138 8.80 -3.21 -6.15
CA PHE A 138 7.39 -3.57 -6.12
C PHE A 138 7.24 -4.88 -5.34
N GLN A 139 7.25 -4.77 -4.02
CA GLN A 139 7.34 -5.93 -3.14
C GLN A 139 6.39 -5.83 -1.96
N ASP A 140 5.75 -6.96 -1.67
CA ASP A 140 4.93 -7.19 -0.48
C ASP A 140 5.72 -8.05 0.51
N PHE A 141 5.93 -7.53 1.72
CA PHE A 141 6.61 -8.21 2.82
C PHE A 141 5.61 -8.53 3.94
N MET A 142 5.56 -9.77 4.41
CA MET A 142 4.62 -10.20 5.45
C MET A 142 5.37 -10.76 6.65
N MET A 143 4.98 -10.36 7.85
CA MET A 143 5.65 -10.81 9.09
C MET A 143 4.74 -10.63 10.32
N PRO A 144 5.08 -11.22 11.47
CA PRO A 144 4.37 -10.96 12.72
C PRO A 144 4.37 -9.47 13.07
N GLY A 145 3.22 -8.94 13.49
CA GLY A 145 3.05 -7.52 13.81
C GLY A 145 3.94 -7.02 14.94
N VAL A 146 4.42 -7.92 15.82
CA VAL A 146 5.38 -7.58 16.89
C VAL A 146 6.71 -7.04 16.36
N ASN A 147 7.09 -7.37 15.11
CA ASN A 147 8.32 -6.91 14.46
C ASN A 147 8.08 -5.72 13.51
N LEU A 148 6.89 -5.10 13.52
CA LEU A 148 6.54 -4.02 12.59
C LEU A 148 7.46 -2.81 12.68
N ASP A 149 7.81 -2.39 13.89
CA ASP A 149 8.66 -1.23 14.11
C ASP A 149 10.06 -1.43 13.51
N GLU A 150 10.71 -2.54 13.88
CA GLU A 150 12.03 -2.93 13.39
C GLU A 150 12.05 -3.08 11.86
N ALA A 151 11.01 -3.66 11.27
CA ALA A 151 10.94 -3.79 9.82
C ALA A 151 10.79 -2.46 9.09
N LEU A 152 10.05 -1.49 9.65
CA LEU A 152 9.93 -0.15 9.06
C LEU A 152 11.28 0.57 9.05
N HIS A 153 12.08 0.40 10.10
CA HIS A 153 13.45 0.88 10.14
C HIS A 153 14.33 0.21 9.08
N ILE A 154 14.31 -1.12 9.00
CA ILE A 154 15.08 -1.87 8.00
C ILE A 154 14.65 -1.48 6.58
N ILE A 155 13.36 -1.36 6.29
CA ILE A 155 12.86 -0.98 4.95
C ILE A 155 13.28 0.45 4.60
N HIS A 156 13.25 1.37 5.56
CA HIS A 156 13.77 2.72 5.36
C HIS A 156 15.27 2.69 5.03
N ASP A 157 16.07 1.99 5.83
CA ASP A 157 17.53 1.93 5.65
C ASP A 157 17.94 1.23 4.36
N GLN A 158 17.20 0.20 3.93
CA GLN A 158 17.54 -0.58 2.74
C GLN A 158 16.99 0.03 1.46
N ILE A 159 15.72 0.47 1.44
CA ILE A 159 15.03 0.84 0.20
C ILE A 159 14.59 2.30 0.19
N GLU A 160 14.20 2.88 1.33
CA GLU A 160 13.74 4.27 1.44
C GLU A 160 12.65 4.66 0.42
N VAL A 161 11.57 3.88 0.36
CA VAL A 161 10.41 4.12 -0.52
C VAL A 161 9.22 4.62 0.28
N TYR A 162 8.54 5.66 -0.20
CA TYR A 162 7.27 6.13 0.35
C TYR A 162 6.25 6.50 -0.76
N PRO A 163 4.95 6.39 -0.46
CA PRO A 163 4.37 5.87 0.79
C PRO A 163 4.46 4.34 0.89
N LEU A 164 4.35 3.81 2.12
CA LEU A 164 4.20 2.38 2.42
C LEU A 164 2.74 2.08 2.77
N TRP A 165 2.24 0.92 2.36
CA TRP A 165 0.92 0.42 2.78
C TRP A 165 1.07 -0.66 3.81
N LEU A 166 0.44 -0.49 4.97
CA LEU A 166 0.39 -1.49 6.03
C LEU A 166 -0.99 -2.10 6.08
N CYS A 167 -1.09 -3.42 6.00
CA CYS A 167 -2.34 -4.15 6.09
C CYS A 167 -2.20 -5.27 7.12
N PRO A 168 -2.62 -5.04 8.38
CA PRO A 168 -2.67 -6.10 9.37
C PRO A 168 -3.74 -7.14 9.01
N PHE A 169 -3.44 -8.41 9.29
CA PHE A 169 -4.39 -9.50 9.13
C PHE A 169 -4.14 -10.58 10.19
N SER A 170 -5.21 -11.23 10.64
CA SER A 170 -5.11 -12.37 11.56
C SER A 170 -4.70 -13.62 10.77
N LEU A 171 -3.49 -14.12 10.98
CA LEU A 171 -3.02 -15.40 10.47
C LEU A 171 -3.47 -16.53 11.42
N PRO A 172 -4.34 -17.45 10.98
CA PRO A 172 -4.79 -18.56 11.81
C PRO A 172 -3.67 -19.53 12.18
N SER A 173 -3.86 -20.34 13.23
CA SER A 173 -2.96 -21.45 13.57
C SER A 173 -3.20 -22.74 12.80
N THR A 174 -4.19 -22.73 11.91
CA THR A 174 -4.55 -23.89 11.11
C THR A 174 -3.52 -24.18 10.01
N PRO A 175 -3.40 -25.44 9.55
CA PRO A 175 -2.58 -25.77 8.39
C PRO A 175 -2.99 -24.97 7.14
N GLY A 176 -2.02 -24.57 6.34
CA GLY A 176 -2.20 -23.80 5.10
C GLY A 176 -0.87 -23.54 4.40
N ILE A 177 -0.92 -22.78 3.30
CA ILE A 177 0.28 -22.39 2.51
C ILE A 177 1.30 -21.67 3.40
N ILE A 178 0.81 -20.77 4.26
CA ILE A 178 1.61 -20.09 5.28
C ILE A 178 1.27 -20.76 6.62
N ARG A 179 2.28 -21.26 7.32
CA ARG A 179 2.11 -21.97 8.59
C ARG A 179 2.92 -21.32 9.70
N GLN A 180 2.23 -20.85 10.74
CA GLN A 180 2.82 -20.46 12.00
C GLN A 180 2.67 -21.58 13.04
N ARG A 181 3.56 -21.62 14.05
CA ARG A 181 3.71 -22.75 15.00
C ARG A 181 3.30 -22.44 16.43
N THR A 182 2.64 -21.32 16.67
CA THR A 182 2.35 -20.82 18.03
C THR A 182 1.04 -21.34 18.63
N GLY A 183 0.23 -22.05 17.86
CA GLY A 183 -1.03 -22.63 18.33
C GLY A 183 -2.17 -21.65 18.58
N ARG A 184 -1.96 -20.34 18.33
CA ARG A 184 -2.97 -19.28 18.42
C ARG A 184 -2.93 -18.38 17.20
N ASN A 185 -4.01 -17.68 16.88
CA ASN A 185 -4.00 -16.69 15.80
C ASN A 185 -2.99 -15.58 16.13
N ILE A 186 -2.20 -15.17 15.13
CA ILE A 186 -1.23 -14.09 15.25
C ILE A 186 -1.60 -12.99 14.26
N ILE A 187 -1.55 -11.74 14.69
CA ILE A 187 -1.64 -10.61 13.78
C ILE A 187 -0.33 -10.51 13.00
N TYR A 188 -0.42 -10.76 11.70
CA TYR A 188 0.63 -10.45 10.74
C TYR A 188 0.35 -9.09 10.11
N VAL A 189 1.37 -8.48 9.52
CA VAL A 189 1.24 -7.22 8.79
C VAL A 189 1.87 -7.39 7.43
N ASN A 190 1.13 -7.08 6.37
CA ASN A 190 1.68 -6.90 5.04
C ASN A 190 2.20 -5.46 4.90
N ILE A 191 3.43 -5.31 4.43
CA ILE A 191 4.06 -4.04 4.06
C ILE A 191 4.21 -4.03 2.54
N GLY A 192 3.36 -3.24 1.89
CA GLY A 192 3.43 -2.97 0.46
C GLY A 192 4.41 -1.83 0.17
N VAL A 193 5.53 -2.18 -0.47
CA VAL A 193 6.58 -1.25 -0.91
C VAL A 193 6.52 -1.12 -2.42
N TYR A 194 5.99 0.01 -2.91
CA TYR A 194 5.84 0.24 -4.34
C TYR A 194 6.49 1.58 -4.75
N GLY A 195 7.37 1.60 -5.73
CA GLY A 195 7.92 2.86 -6.24
C GLY A 195 9.43 2.95 -6.19
N GLU A 196 9.90 4.13 -6.54
CA GLU A 196 11.30 4.49 -6.66
C GLU A 196 11.94 4.75 -5.30
N SER A 197 13.10 4.14 -5.08
CA SER A 197 13.98 4.39 -3.94
C SER A 197 14.48 5.83 -3.96
N MET A 198 14.51 6.46 -2.79
CA MET A 198 15.10 7.79 -2.63
C MET A 198 16.62 7.74 -2.38
N LYS A 199 17.20 6.53 -2.27
CA LYS A 199 18.63 6.34 -2.01
C LYS A 199 19.46 6.54 -3.28
N ASN A 200 20.58 7.26 -3.14
CA ASN A 200 21.52 7.49 -4.24
C ASN A 200 22.35 6.23 -4.60
N ASP A 201 22.57 5.35 -3.63
CA ASP A 201 23.38 4.13 -3.72
C ASP A 201 22.52 2.86 -3.68
N PHE A 202 21.27 2.96 -4.16
CA PHE A 202 20.33 1.86 -4.07
C PHE A 202 20.76 0.63 -4.88
N ASP A 203 20.93 -0.50 -4.19
CA ASP A 203 21.09 -1.82 -4.78
C ASP A 203 19.85 -2.66 -4.44
N ALA A 204 18.96 -2.83 -5.42
CA ALA A 204 17.73 -3.58 -5.25
C ALA A 204 17.97 -5.03 -4.81
N GLN A 205 18.99 -5.70 -5.37
CA GLN A 205 19.25 -7.11 -5.08
C GLN A 205 19.77 -7.28 -3.65
N GLN A 206 20.76 -6.47 -3.26
CA GLN A 206 21.33 -6.53 -1.93
C GLN A 206 20.31 -6.10 -0.86
N SER A 207 19.51 -5.07 -1.14
CA SER A 207 18.46 -4.60 -0.23
C SER A 207 17.39 -5.68 0.01
N ILE A 208 16.91 -6.32 -1.06
CA ILE A 208 15.95 -7.42 -0.96
C ILE A 208 16.56 -8.62 -0.22
N LYS A 209 17.84 -8.93 -0.45
CA LYS A 209 18.55 -10.00 0.27
C LYS A 209 18.58 -9.73 1.78
N ASN A 210 18.95 -8.52 2.20
CA ASN A 210 19.02 -8.13 3.60
C ASN A 210 17.64 -8.19 4.27
N ILE A 211 16.60 -7.68 3.60
CA ILE A 211 15.22 -7.77 4.12
C ILE A 211 14.76 -9.22 4.22
N ASN A 212 15.11 -10.07 3.25
CA ASN A 212 14.78 -11.49 3.30
C ASN A 212 15.47 -12.24 4.46
N GLU A 213 16.70 -11.89 4.78
CA GLU A 213 17.40 -12.43 5.95
C GLU A 213 16.67 -12.06 7.24
N PHE A 214 16.27 -10.79 7.39
CA PHE A 214 15.44 -10.34 8.50
C PHE A 214 14.09 -11.08 8.57
N LEU A 215 13.35 -11.13 7.46
CA LEU A 215 12.04 -11.81 7.40
C LEU A 215 12.14 -13.27 7.82
N ARG A 216 13.18 -13.99 7.36
CA ARG A 216 13.41 -15.38 7.77
C ARG A 216 13.65 -15.50 9.27
N ALA A 217 14.42 -14.58 9.86
CA ALA A 217 14.71 -14.58 11.30
C ALA A 217 13.45 -14.39 12.15
N VAL A 218 12.48 -13.60 11.67
CA VAL A 218 11.22 -13.30 12.41
C VAL A 218 10.03 -14.18 12.00
N GLY A 219 10.23 -15.17 11.13
CA GLY A 219 9.13 -16.01 10.62
C GLY A 219 8.16 -15.27 9.69
N GLY A 220 8.65 -14.21 9.04
CA GLY A 220 8.03 -13.54 7.91
C GLY A 220 8.40 -14.18 6.57
N PHE A 221 7.81 -13.66 5.51
CA PHE A 221 7.97 -14.14 4.14
C PHE A 221 7.62 -13.04 3.14
N VAL A 222 8.08 -13.23 1.92
CA VAL A 222 7.76 -12.38 0.79
C VAL A 222 6.51 -12.92 0.10
N SER A 223 5.54 -12.05 -0.17
CA SER A 223 4.40 -12.42 -1.01
C SER A 223 4.73 -12.15 -2.48
N LEU A 224 4.36 -13.07 -3.36
CA LEU A 224 4.42 -12.87 -4.80
C LEU A 224 3.39 -11.79 -5.18
N SER A 225 3.87 -10.60 -5.52
CA SER A 225 3.00 -9.53 -5.99
C SER A 225 2.58 -9.79 -7.44
N LEU A 226 1.26 -9.82 -7.70
CA LEU A 226 0.68 -10.01 -9.04
C LEU A 226 1.23 -9.00 -10.07
N LEU A 227 1.62 -7.80 -9.61
CA LEU A 227 2.22 -6.77 -10.44
C LEU A 227 3.61 -7.16 -10.94
N TYR A 228 4.45 -7.78 -10.11
CA TYR A 228 5.76 -8.29 -10.53
C TYR A 228 5.62 -9.35 -11.64
N SER A 229 4.66 -10.28 -11.51
CA SER A 229 4.38 -11.28 -12.55
C SER A 229 3.85 -10.68 -13.86
N ILE A 230 3.09 -9.57 -13.80
CA ILE A 230 2.62 -8.87 -15.01
C ILE A 230 3.76 -8.12 -15.70
N VAL A 231 4.70 -7.57 -14.93
CA VAL A 231 5.90 -6.90 -15.44
C VAL A 231 6.83 -7.92 -16.11
N ASP A 232 7.18 -8.98 -15.40
CA ASP A 232 8.13 -10.01 -15.82
C ASP A 232 7.63 -10.83 -17.03
N GLN A 233 6.31 -11.07 -17.16
CA GLN A 233 5.73 -11.69 -18.36
C GLN A 233 5.79 -10.81 -19.62
N ALA A 234 5.91 -9.48 -19.47
CA ALA A 234 5.99 -8.55 -20.59
C ALA A 234 7.42 -8.44 -21.16
N ASP A 235 8.44 -8.83 -20.40
CA ASP A 235 9.85 -8.82 -20.84
C ASP A 235 10.30 -10.14 -21.46
N ARG A 236 9.55 -11.23 -21.25
CA ARG A 236 9.82 -12.57 -21.81
C ARG A 236 9.21 -12.82 -23.20
N ASN A 237 8.52 -11.84 -23.78
CA ASN A 237 7.92 -11.89 -25.12
C ASN A 237 8.34 -10.67 -25.95
#